data_AF-A0A7Y2B2Z0-F1
#
_entry.id   AF-A0A7Y2B2Z0-F1
#
_cell.length_a   1.000
_cell.length_b   1.000
_cell.length_c   1.000
_cell.angle_alpha   90.00
_cell.angle_beta   90.00
_cell.angle_gamma   90.00
#
_symmetry.space_group_name_H-M   'P 1'
#
loop_
_entity.id
_entity.type
_entity.pdbx_description
1 polymer ?
#
loop_
_entity_poly.entity_id
_entity_poly.type
_entity_poly.pdbx_seq_one_letter_code
_entity_poly.pdbx_strand_id
1 'polypeptide(L)' 'MTQLFTDADRDRIEEAVRAAEARTAGEIVPVIVAQSDSYPLALRRAGLIGLAGGAVVFELLRLVWS' A
#
# COMPACT_ATOMS: atom_id res chain seq x y z
N MET A 1 -7.98 -7.39 -21.86
CA MET A 1 -8.11 -7.08 -20.42
C MET A 1 -9.03 -8.13 -19.81
N THR A 2 -8.53 -8.97 -18.92
CA THR A 2 -9.36 -9.93 -18.17
C THR A 2 -10.42 -9.17 -17.38
N GLN A 3 -11.68 -9.62 -17.38
CA GLN A 3 -12.69 -9.00 -16.50
C GLN A 3 -12.25 -9.22 -15.04
N LEU A 4 -11.96 -8.13 -14.33
CA LEU A 4 -11.55 -8.17 -12.92
C LEU A 4 -12.75 -8.48 -12.00
N PHE A 5 -13.95 -8.09 -12.42
CA PHE A 5 -15.21 -8.30 -11.70
C PHE A 5 -16.27 -8.85 -12.63
N THR A 6 -17.02 -9.83 -12.13
CA THR A 6 -18.27 -10.30 -12.73
C THR A 6 -19.39 -9.29 -12.47
N ASP A 7 -20.54 -9.46 -13.13
CA ASP A 7 -21.71 -8.62 -12.86
C ASP A 7 -22.23 -8.80 -11.44
N ALA A 8 -22.24 -10.03 -10.92
CA ALA A 8 -22.61 -10.32 -9.53
C ALA A 8 -21.64 -9.71 -8.50
N ASP A 9 -20.38 -9.46 -8.87
CA ASP A 9 -19.45 -8.69 -8.02
C ASP A 9 -19.82 -7.20 -8.04
N ARG A 10 -20.19 -6.65 -9.20
CA ARG A 10 -20.59 -5.24 -9.35
C ARG A 10 -21.85 -4.94 -8.55
N ASP A 11 -22.85 -5.82 -8.60
CA ASP A 11 -24.09 -5.68 -7.84
C ASP A 11 -23.82 -5.64 -6.33
N ARG A 12 -22.93 -6.53 -5.85
CA ARG A 12 -22.52 -6.55 -4.44
C ARG A 12 -21.75 -5.30 -4.01
N ILE A 13 -20.89 -4.78 -4.88
CA ILE A 13 -20.17 -3.51 -4.62
C ILE A 13 -21.18 -2.36 -4.54
N GLU A 14 -22.12 -2.28 -5.46
CA GLU A 14 -23.13 -1.22 -5.49
C GLU A 14 -24.02 -1.25 -4.25
N GLU A 15 -24.48 -2.44 -3.83
CA GLU A 15 -25.30 -2.56 -2.63
C GLU A 15 -24.54 -2.17 -1.36
N ALA A 16 -23.26 -2.54 -1.26
CA ALA A 16 -22.40 -2.13 -0.15
C ALA A 16 -22.17 -0.61 -0.11
N VAL A 17 -21.95 0.00 -1.27
CA VAL A 17 -21.82 1.47 -1.42
C VAL A 17 -23.10 2.16 -0.95
N ARG A 18 -24.27 1.77 -1.50
CA ARG A 18 -25.57 2.35 -1.12
C ARG A 18 -25.85 2.22 0.38
N ALA A 19 -25.56 1.06 0.96
CA ALA A 19 -25.77 0.83 2.40
C ALA A 19 -24.87 1.72 3.28
N ALA A 20 -23.65 2.02 2.84
CA ALA A 20 -22.75 2.92 3.54
C ALA A 20 -23.17 4.39 3.37
N GLU A 21 -23.52 4.81 2.16
CA GLU A 21 -23.99 6.17 1.86
C GLU A 21 -25.29 6.49 2.60
N ALA A 22 -26.22 5.54 2.76
CA ALA A 22 -27.46 5.74 3.52
C ALA A 22 -27.23 6.17 4.99
N ARG A 23 -26.01 5.98 5.52
CA ARG A 23 -25.60 6.33 6.88
C ARG A 23 -24.74 7.59 6.96
N THR A 24 -24.40 8.20 5.82
CA THR A 24 -23.53 9.38 5.74
C THR A 24 -24.11 10.41 4.77
N ALA A 25 -23.61 11.64 4.79
CA ALA A 25 -23.96 12.65 3.79
C ALA A 25 -22.98 12.67 2.60
N GLY A 26 -22.10 11.66 2.49
CA GLY A 26 -21.04 11.60 1.50
C GLY A 26 -21.37 10.69 0.33
N GLU A 27 -20.69 10.93 -0.79
CA GLU A 27 -20.65 10.04 -1.95
C GLU A 27 -19.40 9.14 -1.87
N ILE A 28 -19.58 7.86 -2.14
CA ILE A 28 -18.53 6.86 -2.20
C ILE A 28 -18.33 6.47 -3.66
N VAL A 29 -17.16 6.79 -4.22
CA VAL A 29 -16.79 6.49 -5.61
C VAL A 29 -15.66 5.46 -5.62
N PRO A 30 -15.95 4.15 -5.86
CA PRO A 30 -14.91 3.14 -5.94
C PRO A 30 -14.05 3.33 -7.20
N VAL A 31 -12.72 3.33 -7.03
CA VAL A 31 -11.77 3.46 -8.15
C VAL A 31 -10.81 2.27 -8.13
N ILE A 32 -10.64 1.65 -9.30
CA ILE A 32 -9.71 0.54 -9.50
C ILE A 32 -8.50 1.09 -10.24
N VAL A 33 -7.35 1.09 -9.57
CA VAL A 33 -6.08 1.54 -10.14
C VAL A 33 -5.05 0.44 -10.02
N ALA A 34 -4.16 0.31 -11.00
CA ALA A 34 -3.09 -0.68 -10.98
C ALA A 34 -2.05 -0.40 -9.87
N GLN A 35 -1.84 0.87 -9.55
CA GLN A 35 -0.93 1.34 -8.52
C GLN A 35 -1.50 2.60 -7.87
N SER A 36 -1.50 2.67 -6.54
CA SER A 36 -2.02 3.83 -5.80
C SER A 36 -1.09 5.03 -5.89
N ASP A 37 0.22 4.82 -5.74
CA ASP A 37 1.27 5.83 -5.94
C ASP A 37 2.65 5.14 -6.04
N SER A 38 3.67 5.90 -6.44
CA SER A 38 5.08 5.54 -6.49
C SER A 38 5.82 5.60 -5.14
N TYR A 39 5.22 6.22 -4.11
CA TYR A 39 5.75 6.37 -2.74
C TYR A 39 7.27 6.61 -2.64
N PRO A 40 7.83 7.63 -3.31
CA PRO A 40 9.28 7.83 -3.41
C PRO A 40 9.95 8.05 -2.05
N LEU A 41 9.24 8.63 -1.09
CA LEU A 41 9.76 8.88 0.26
C LEU A 41 9.96 7.58 1.05
N ALA A 42 9.14 6.55 0.82
CA ALA A 42 9.29 5.26 1.49
C ALA A 42 10.59 4.58 1.08
N LEU A 43 10.90 4.58 -0.22
CA LEU A 43 12.16 4.06 -0.76
C LEU A 43 13.38 4.82 -0.21
N ARG A 44 13.32 6.15 -0.14
CA ARG A 44 14.40 6.96 0.44
C ARG A 44 14.62 6.64 1.93
N ARG A 45 13.55 6.52 2.71
CA ARG A 45 13.62 6.15 4.14
C ARG A 45 14.20 4.75 4.32
N ALA A 46 13.76 3.78 3.52
CA ALA A 46 14.31 2.42 3.53
C ALA A 46 15.81 2.43 3.21
N GLY A 47 16.25 3.24 2.23
CA GLY A 47 17.66 3.43 1.92
C GLY A 47 18.47 3.96 3.11
N LEU A 48 17.97 4.99 3.81
CA LEU A 48 18.64 5.53 5.00
C LEU A 48 18.72 4.51 6.14
N ILE A 49 17.63 3.77 6.39
CA ILE A 49 17.59 2.71 7.40
C ILE A 49 18.59 1.60 7.04
N GLY A 50 18.60 1.18 5.78
CA GLY A 50 19.53 0.16 5.28
C GLY A 50 20.99 0.59 5.42
N LEU A 51 21.31 1.85 5.11
CA LEU A 51 22.65 2.39 5.28
C LEU A 51 23.07 2.44 6.76
N ALA A 52 22.20 2.94 7.65
CA ALA A 52 22.49 3.00 9.08
C ALA A 52 22.64 1.60 9.69
N GLY A 53 21.73 0.68 9.38
CA GLY A 53 21.80 -0.70 9.84
C GLY A 53 23.03 -1.44 9.30
N GLY A 54 23.36 -1.23 8.03
CA GLY A 54 24.55 -1.78 7.41
C GLY A 54 25.85 -1.30 8.08
N ALA A 55 25.93 -0.01 8.43
CA ALA A 55 27.07 0.54 9.15
C ALA A 55 27.22 -0.09 10.54
N VAL A 56 26.11 -0.26 11.27
CA VAL A 56 26.13 -0.94 12.59
C VAL A 56 26.59 -2.38 12.46
N VAL A 57 26.04 -3.14 11.51
CA VAL A 57 26.44 -4.54 11.27
C VAL A 57 27.91 -4.64 10.89
N PHE A 58 28.39 -3.75 10.02
CA PHE A 58 29.78 -3.70 9.61
C PHE A 58 30.72 -3.49 10.80
N GLU A 59 30.44 -2.50 11.67
CA GLU A 59 31.27 -2.24 12.85
C GLU A 59 31.23 -3.41 13.84
N LEU A 60 30.09 -4.07 14.04
CA LEU A 60 30.00 -5.25 14.89
C LEU A 60 30.85 -6.40 14.35
N LEU A 61 30.80 -6.66 13.04
CA LEU A 61 31.62 -7.69 12.41
C LEU A 61 33.12 -7.37 12.53
N ARG A 62 33.48 -6.11 12.33
CA ARG A 62 34.85 -5.61 12.50
C ARG A 62 35.37 -5.84 13.92
N LEU A 63 34.55 -5.56 14.94
CA LEU A 63 34.89 -5.75 16.35
C LEU A 63 35.02 -7.22 16.76
N VAL A 64 34.21 -8.11 16.18
CA VAL A 64 34.27 -9.56 16.46
C VAL A 64 35.53 -10.21 15.89
N TRP A 65 36.06 -9.67 14.78
CA TRP A 65 37.21 -10.23 14.06
C TRP A 65 38.53 -9.48 14.30
N SER A 66 38.56 -8.49 15.20
CA SER A 66 39.74 -7.74 15.63
C SER A 66 40.30 -8.27 16.94
#